data_AF-A0A928TA79-F1
#
_entry.id   AF-A0A928TA79-F1
#
_cell.length_a   1.000
_cell.length_b   1.000
_cell.length_c   1.000
_cell.angle_alpha   90.00
_cell.angle_beta   90.00
_cell.angle_gamma   90.00
#
_symmetry.space_group_name_H-M   'P 1'
#
loop_
_entity.id
_entity.type
_entity.pdbx_description
1 polymer ?
#
loop_
_entity_poly.entity_id
_entity_poly.type
_entity_poly.pdbx_seq_one_letter_code
_entity_poly.pdbx_strand_id
1 'polypeptide(L)'
;MARTGKIARLPHAVREELNMRLRENENGQTILEWLNALPQCQDAPINDANLSLWRSGGFADWLKDQDSVHKIEKLGELSVRLAKAAGGRMSKGFLAIAVGKIHEALEEGQSVEFNEQGKPVLTGVGVDKLAKALAAIAKIEQDDEKLDLDRSKHGLDQEKLALDKKRFQRETAELFIEFSKDEKAKEIATSDMAADTKLEALGKHLFGDAW
;
A
#
# COMPACT_ATOMS: atom_id res chain seq x y z
N MET A 1 25.10 -5.63 25.11
CA MET A 1 26.17 -6.57 25.54
C MET A 1 25.60 -7.97 25.51
N ALA A 2 26.32 -8.96 24.97
CA ALA A 2 25.88 -10.35 25.00
C ALA A 2 25.93 -10.90 26.45
N ARG A 3 24.87 -11.59 26.90
CA ARG A 3 24.85 -12.20 28.24
C ARG A 3 25.83 -13.36 28.32
N THR A 4 26.60 -13.44 29.41
CA THR A 4 27.73 -14.40 29.55
C THR A 4 27.48 -15.52 30.56
N GLY A 5 26.33 -15.52 31.24
CA GLY A 5 25.96 -16.51 32.26
C GLY A 5 25.75 -17.93 31.71
N LYS A 6 25.76 -18.94 32.58
CA LYS A 6 25.67 -20.36 32.18
C LYS A 6 24.48 -20.65 31.28
N ILE A 7 23.29 -20.17 31.64
CA ILE A 7 22.06 -20.33 30.85
C ILE A 7 22.16 -19.62 29.49
N ALA A 8 22.84 -18.48 29.42
CA ALA A 8 23.07 -17.74 28.17
C ALA A 8 23.95 -18.50 27.16
N ARG A 9 24.71 -19.51 27.61
CA ARG A 9 25.56 -20.34 26.74
C ARG A 9 24.85 -21.61 26.25
N LEU A 10 23.69 -21.93 26.80
CA LEU A 10 22.90 -23.08 26.35
C LEU A 10 22.41 -22.87 24.92
N PRO A 11 22.20 -23.96 24.14
CA PRO A 11 21.63 -23.87 22.80
C PRO A 11 20.32 -23.08 22.78
N HIS A 12 20.06 -22.38 21.67
CA HIS A 12 18.86 -21.55 21.53
C HIS A 12 17.57 -22.31 21.85
N ALA A 13 17.41 -23.53 21.32
CA ALA A 13 16.23 -24.36 21.56
C ALA A 13 16.00 -24.67 23.05
N VAL A 14 17.07 -24.86 23.84
CA VAL A 14 16.96 -25.10 25.29
C VAL A 14 16.54 -23.82 26.03
N ARG A 15 17.07 -22.67 25.61
CA ARG A 15 16.68 -21.37 26.18
C ARG A 15 15.22 -21.04 25.87
N GLU A 16 14.75 -21.39 24.67
CA GLU A 16 13.36 -21.18 24.27
C GLU A 16 12.41 -22.02 25.12
N GLU A 17 12.69 -23.31 25.27
CA GLU A 17 11.91 -24.21 26.15
C GLU A 17 11.94 -23.74 27.61
N LEU A 18 13.08 -23.29 28.11
CA LEU A 18 13.19 -22.70 29.45
C LEU A 18 12.30 -21.45 29.59
N ASN A 19 12.31 -20.56 28.61
CA ASN A 19 11.50 -19.35 28.65
C ASN A 19 10.00 -19.68 28.59
N MET A 20 9.58 -20.69 27.81
CA MET A 20 8.20 -21.17 27.79
C MET A 20 7.77 -21.70 29.16
N ARG A 21 8.59 -22.54 29.80
CA ARG A 21 8.33 -23.05 31.16
C ARG A 21 8.22 -21.96 32.21
N LEU A 22 9.10 -20.95 32.12
CA LEU A 22 9.05 -19.77 32.99
C LEU A 22 7.78 -18.95 32.76
N ARG A 23 7.32 -18.80 31.51
CA ARG A 23 6.07 -18.12 31.15
C ARG A 23 4.85 -18.84 31.73
N GLU A 24 4.85 -20.16 31.74
CA GLU A 24 3.80 -21.00 32.36
C GLU A 24 3.88 -21.07 33.89
N ASN A 25 4.75 -20.27 34.52
CA ASN A 25 4.99 -20.24 35.97
C ASN A 25 5.38 -21.61 36.55
N GLU A 26 6.11 -22.44 35.79
CA GLU A 26 6.61 -23.72 36.29
C GLU A 26 7.54 -23.52 37.50
N ASN A 27 7.45 -24.43 38.48
CA ASN A 27 8.22 -24.33 39.72
C ASN A 27 9.74 -24.39 39.44
N GLY A 28 10.50 -23.53 40.14
CA GLY A 28 11.95 -23.44 39.97
C GLY A 28 12.70 -24.75 40.21
N GLN A 29 12.26 -25.56 41.18
CA GLN A 29 12.87 -26.86 41.46
C GLN A 29 12.70 -27.83 40.28
N THR A 30 11.48 -27.91 39.73
CA THR A 30 11.19 -28.72 38.54
C THR A 30 12.01 -28.28 37.33
N ILE A 31 12.13 -26.96 37.11
CA ILE A 31 12.96 -26.39 36.04
C ILE A 31 14.44 -26.77 36.23
N LEU A 32 14.96 -26.71 37.46
CA LEU A 32 16.35 -27.06 37.76
C LEU A 32 16.61 -28.56 37.57
N GLU A 33 15.69 -29.42 37.97
CA GLU A 33 15.78 -30.87 37.73
C GLU A 33 15.81 -31.18 36.23
N TRP A 34 14.91 -30.55 35.46
CA TRP A 34 14.90 -30.67 34.00
C TRP A 34 16.20 -30.14 33.37
N LEU A 35 16.65 -28.93 33.72
CA LEU A 35 17.86 -28.35 33.16
C LEU A 35 19.09 -29.22 33.45
N ASN A 36 19.23 -29.75 34.66
CA ASN A 36 20.39 -30.56 35.04
C ASN A 36 20.33 -32.01 34.52
N ALA A 37 19.16 -32.49 34.08
CA ALA A 37 19.04 -33.75 33.35
C ALA A 37 19.55 -33.67 31.91
N LEU A 38 19.70 -32.47 31.35
CA LEU A 38 20.18 -32.25 29.99
C LEU A 38 21.71 -32.51 29.89
N PRO A 39 22.19 -33.16 28.81
CA PRO A 39 23.63 -33.38 28.59
C PRO A 39 24.45 -32.09 28.63
N GLN A 40 23.87 -30.98 28.17
CA GLN A 40 24.53 -29.67 28.10
C GLN A 40 24.82 -29.04 29.48
N CYS A 41 24.23 -29.57 30.55
CA CYS A 41 24.38 -29.06 31.92
C CYS A 41 25.19 -30.00 32.82
N GLN A 42 25.59 -31.18 32.34
CA GLN A 42 26.31 -32.18 33.16
C GLN A 42 27.66 -31.67 33.66
N ASP A 43 28.43 -31.01 32.78
CA ASP A 43 29.76 -30.46 33.12
C ASP A 43 29.68 -29.15 33.92
N ALA A 44 28.52 -28.49 33.90
CA ALA A 44 28.31 -27.21 34.55
C ALA A 44 26.88 -27.09 35.11
N PRO A 45 26.59 -27.76 36.24
CA PRO A 45 25.25 -27.74 36.82
C PRO A 45 24.70 -26.33 37.04
N ILE A 46 23.41 -26.17 36.74
CA ILE A 46 22.64 -24.94 36.91
C ILE A 46 22.03 -24.96 38.31
N ASN A 47 22.23 -23.88 39.06
CA ASN A 47 21.65 -23.71 40.40
C ASN A 47 20.59 -22.60 40.44
N ASP A 48 19.94 -22.44 41.59
CA ASP A 48 18.88 -21.43 41.75
C ASP A 48 19.38 -20.00 41.50
N ALA A 49 20.62 -19.67 41.89
CA ALA A 49 21.20 -18.36 41.59
C ALA A 49 21.33 -18.11 40.07
N ASN A 50 21.70 -19.14 39.29
CA ASN A 50 21.74 -19.04 37.83
C ASN A 50 20.35 -18.82 37.24
N LEU A 51 19.34 -19.54 37.74
CA LEU A 51 17.96 -19.39 37.29
C LEU A 51 17.38 -18.01 37.65
N SER A 52 17.64 -17.53 38.87
CA SER A 52 17.22 -16.21 39.34
C SER A 52 17.85 -15.07 38.53
N LEU A 53 19.14 -15.17 38.18
CA LEU A 53 19.81 -14.22 37.28
C LEU A 53 19.24 -14.27 35.85
N TRP A 54 18.80 -15.43 35.39
CA TRP A 54 18.15 -15.55 34.08
C TRP A 54 16.77 -14.92 34.08
N ARG A 55 15.97 -15.11 35.13
CA ARG A 55 14.64 -14.49 35.28
C ARG A 55 14.69 -12.97 35.17
N SER A 56 15.61 -12.33 35.88
CA SER A 56 15.74 -10.87 35.90
C SER A 56 16.43 -10.29 34.65
N GLY A 57 16.96 -11.14 33.77
CA GLY A 57 17.70 -10.71 32.58
C GLY A 57 17.25 -11.41 31.31
N GLY A 58 17.73 -12.64 31.09
CA GLY A 58 17.49 -13.42 29.87
C GLY A 58 16.00 -13.56 29.53
N PHE A 59 15.21 -13.96 30.52
CA PHE A 59 13.77 -14.12 30.39
C PHE A 59 13.04 -12.78 30.27
N ALA A 60 13.47 -11.75 31.00
CA ALA A 60 12.88 -10.41 30.91
C ALA A 60 13.06 -9.79 29.50
N ASP A 61 14.21 -9.99 28.87
CA ASP A 61 14.42 -9.57 27.48
C ASP A 61 13.56 -10.40 26.51
N TRP A 62 13.51 -11.72 26.71
CA TRP A 62 12.65 -12.58 25.88
C TRP A 62 11.17 -12.19 25.98
N LEU A 63 10.66 -11.82 27.17
CA LEU A 63 9.29 -11.33 27.32
C LEU A 63 9.04 -10.04 26.51
N LYS A 64 10.02 -9.12 26.48
CA LYS A 64 9.91 -7.91 25.64
C LYS A 64 9.85 -8.26 24.16
N ASP A 65 10.69 -9.20 23.72
CA ASP A 65 10.68 -9.67 22.33
C ASP A 65 9.33 -10.30 21.97
N GLN A 66 8.74 -11.10 22.87
CA GLN A 66 7.40 -11.69 22.68
C GLN A 66 6.30 -10.63 22.62
N ASP A 67 6.37 -9.61 23.47
CA ASP A 67 5.42 -8.49 23.44
C ASP A 67 5.50 -7.71 22.13
N SER A 68 6.71 -7.45 21.61
CA SER A 68 6.89 -6.79 20.31
C SER A 68 6.37 -7.64 19.15
N VAL A 69 6.61 -8.97 19.15
CA VAL A 69 6.04 -9.87 18.14
C VAL A 69 4.51 -9.82 18.16
N HIS A 70 3.90 -9.92 19.34
CA HIS A 70 2.44 -9.87 19.49
C HIS A 70 1.83 -8.54 19.05
N LYS A 71 2.53 -7.42 19.32
CA LYS A 71 2.11 -6.09 18.84
C LYS A 71 2.14 -6.02 17.31
N ILE A 72 3.21 -6.50 16.68
CA ILE A 72 3.34 -6.53 15.21
C ILE A 72 2.23 -7.40 14.59
N GLU A 73 1.92 -8.55 15.18
CA GLU A 73 0.84 -9.42 14.72
C GLU A 73 -0.52 -8.71 14.78
N LYS A 74 -0.85 -8.08 15.92
CA LYS A 74 -2.08 -7.29 16.09
C LYS A 74 -2.20 -6.13 15.09
N LEU A 75 -1.08 -5.47 14.78
CA LEU A 75 -1.04 -4.40 13.78
C LEU A 75 -1.26 -4.94 12.36
N GLY A 76 -0.69 -6.10 12.05
CA GLY A 76 -0.97 -6.83 10.81
C GLY A 76 -2.44 -7.18 10.65
N GLU A 77 -3.06 -7.72 11.70
CA GLU A 77 -4.50 -8.05 11.71
C GLU A 77 -5.38 -6.80 11.55
N LEU A 78 -5.05 -5.71 12.24
CA LEU A 78 -5.78 -4.44 12.12
C LEU A 78 -5.71 -3.90 10.69
N SER A 79 -4.53 -3.95 10.07
CA SER A 79 -4.33 -3.56 8.69
C SER A 79 -5.17 -4.35 7.70
N VAL A 80 -5.19 -5.68 7.84
CA VAL A 80 -6.00 -6.55 6.98
C VAL A 80 -7.49 -6.21 7.13
N ARG A 81 -7.97 -5.99 8.35
CA ARG A 81 -9.36 -5.57 8.60
C ARG A 81 -9.69 -4.22 7.96
N LEU A 82 -8.80 -3.24 8.08
CA LEU A 82 -9.00 -1.91 7.51
C LEU A 82 -8.95 -1.90 5.98
N ALA A 83 -8.03 -2.66 5.38
CA ALA A 83 -7.98 -2.85 3.92
C ALA A 83 -9.29 -3.49 3.40
N LYS A 84 -9.79 -4.50 4.12
CA LYS A 84 -11.06 -5.16 3.78
C LYS A 84 -12.25 -4.20 3.91
N ALA A 85 -12.33 -3.41 4.98
CA ALA A 85 -13.37 -2.40 5.17
C ALA A 85 -13.32 -1.28 4.12
N ALA A 86 -12.14 -0.99 3.57
CA ALA A 86 -11.93 0.00 2.52
C ALA A 86 -12.20 -0.51 1.09
N GLY A 87 -12.75 -1.73 0.94
CA GLY A 87 -13.05 -2.33 -0.36
C GLY A 87 -11.85 -2.99 -1.04
N GLY A 88 -10.89 -3.51 -0.26
CA GLY A 88 -9.75 -4.29 -0.80
C GLY A 88 -8.55 -3.46 -1.23
N ARG A 89 -8.55 -2.14 -1.01
CA ARG A 89 -7.39 -1.28 -1.29
C ARG A 89 -6.28 -1.53 -0.27
N MET A 90 -5.21 -2.21 -0.70
CA MET A 90 -4.08 -2.63 0.15
C MET A 90 -3.37 -1.47 0.86
N SER A 91 -3.44 -0.25 0.32
CA SER A 91 -2.77 0.92 0.89
C SER A 91 -3.28 1.38 2.24
N LYS A 92 -4.58 1.31 2.52
CA LYS A 92 -5.11 1.71 3.83
C LYS A 92 -4.70 0.71 4.91
N GLY A 93 -4.52 -0.55 4.53
CA GLY A 93 -3.87 -1.55 5.36
C GLY A 93 -2.40 -1.22 5.61
N PHE A 94 -1.61 -0.99 4.55
CA PHE A 94 -0.21 -0.56 4.69
C PHE A 94 -0.05 0.74 5.50
N LEU A 95 -0.99 1.69 5.35
CA LEU A 95 -1.05 2.92 6.14
C LEU A 95 -1.26 2.60 7.62
N ALA A 96 -2.15 1.66 7.94
CA ALA A 96 -2.39 1.24 9.31
C ALA A 96 -1.21 0.48 9.93
N ILE A 97 -0.52 -0.39 9.16
CA ILE A 97 0.74 -1.02 9.61
C ILE A 97 1.81 0.04 9.83
N ALA A 98 1.96 0.99 8.89
CA ALA A 98 2.93 2.06 8.99
C ALA A 98 2.63 2.98 10.19
N VAL A 99 1.37 3.33 10.43
CA VAL A 99 0.93 4.09 11.62
C VAL A 99 1.18 3.28 12.89
N GLY A 100 0.95 1.98 12.89
CA GLY A 100 1.29 1.08 13.99
C GLY A 100 2.78 1.05 14.30
N LYS A 101 3.63 0.88 13.28
CA LYS A 101 5.09 0.93 13.41
C LYS A 101 5.60 2.34 13.78
N ILE A 102 4.91 3.39 13.36
CA ILE A 102 5.18 4.77 13.80
C ILE A 102 4.85 4.90 15.29
N HIS A 103 3.71 4.37 15.75
CA HIS A 103 3.34 4.37 17.15
C HIS A 103 4.34 3.58 18.00
N GLU A 104 4.77 2.41 17.52
CA GLU A 104 5.75 1.55 18.17
C GLU A 104 7.15 2.20 18.23
N ALA A 105 7.59 2.83 17.13
CA ALA A 105 8.84 3.61 17.11
C ALA A 105 8.78 4.88 18.00
N LEU A 106 7.60 5.47 18.18
CA LEU A 106 7.37 6.55 19.15
C LEU A 106 7.38 6.04 20.60
N GLU A 107 6.87 4.83 20.85
CA GLU A 107 6.85 4.17 22.17
C GLU A 107 8.24 3.63 22.58
N GLU A 108 9.07 3.17 21.65
CA GLU A 108 10.37 2.53 21.94
C GLU A 108 11.54 3.50 22.14
N GLY A 109 11.39 4.81 21.91
CA GLY A 109 12.39 5.79 22.36
C GLY A 109 12.53 7.04 21.51
N GLN A 110 11.67 8.02 21.75
CA GLN A 110 12.11 9.41 21.63
C GLN A 110 12.92 9.79 22.87
N SER A 111 14.23 10.01 22.73
CA SER A 111 14.97 10.88 23.63
C SER A 111 15.06 12.27 23.01
N VAL A 112 14.70 13.29 23.79
CA VAL A 112 15.06 14.68 23.47
C VAL A 112 16.47 14.86 23.99
N GLU A 113 17.46 14.77 23.11
CA GLU A 113 18.83 15.12 23.45
C GLU A 113 19.04 16.60 23.13
N PHE A 114 19.72 17.32 24.02
CA PHE A 114 20.13 18.69 23.72
C PHE A 114 21.53 18.63 23.13
N ASN A 115 21.72 19.20 21.95
CA ASN A 115 23.07 19.33 21.39
C ASN A 115 23.93 20.25 22.29
N GLU A 116 25.23 20.36 22.01
CA GLU A 116 26.17 21.19 22.77
C GLU A 116 25.77 22.68 22.87
N GLN A 117 24.81 23.12 22.05
CA GLN A 117 24.26 24.48 22.01
C GLN A 117 22.90 24.59 22.72
N GLY A 118 22.44 23.55 23.42
CA GLY A 118 21.17 23.53 24.13
C GLY A 118 19.94 23.44 23.21
N LYS A 119 20.10 23.03 21.95
CA LYS A 119 19.01 22.84 21.00
C LYS A 119 18.50 21.40 21.05
N PRO A 120 17.18 21.17 21.19
CA PRO A 120 16.63 19.82 21.18
C PRO A 120 16.84 19.16 19.80
N VAL A 121 17.38 17.95 19.83
CA VAL A 121 17.60 17.05 18.69
C VAL A 121 16.89 15.74 18.99
N LEU A 122 16.02 15.32 18.07
CA LEU A 122 15.31 14.05 18.14
C LEU A 122 16.14 12.98 17.44
N THR A 123 16.58 11.94 18.16
CA THR A 123 17.31 10.79 17.60
C THR A 123 16.41 9.54 17.57
N GLY A 124 16.27 8.92 16.40
CA GLY A 124 15.34 7.81 16.11
C GLY A 124 14.95 7.75 14.63
N VAL A 125 14.26 6.70 14.16
CA VAL A 125 13.76 6.64 12.77
C VAL A 125 12.87 7.86 12.54
N GLY A 126 13.40 8.83 11.80
CA GLY A 126 12.78 10.13 11.63
C GLY A 126 11.36 9.95 11.12
N VAL A 127 10.39 10.35 11.94
CA VAL A 127 8.96 10.38 11.60
C VAL A 127 8.75 11.11 10.27
N ASP A 128 9.63 12.05 9.92
CA ASP A 128 9.69 12.75 8.64
C ASP A 128 10.00 11.82 7.45
N LYS A 129 10.91 10.86 7.58
CA LYS A 129 11.24 9.89 6.52
C LYS A 129 10.10 8.91 6.28
N LEU A 130 9.43 8.48 7.35
CA LEU A 130 8.28 7.59 7.27
C LEU A 130 7.03 8.31 6.72
N ALA A 131 6.77 9.54 7.15
CA ALA A 131 5.71 10.38 6.60
C ALA A 131 5.91 10.64 5.09
N LYS A 132 7.16 10.83 4.65
CA LYS A 132 7.49 10.96 3.21
C LYS A 132 7.22 9.66 2.44
N ALA A 133 7.58 8.50 2.99
CA ALA A 133 7.29 7.21 2.36
C ALA A 133 5.78 6.97 2.23
N LEU A 134 5.01 7.29 3.27
CA LEU A 134 3.55 7.24 3.27
C LEU A 134 2.93 8.18 2.23
N ALA A 135 3.40 9.43 2.17
CA ALA A 135 2.94 10.39 1.17
C ALA A 135 3.25 9.93 -0.26
N ALA A 136 4.40 9.28 -0.48
CA ALA A 136 4.75 8.71 -1.78
C ALA A 136 3.82 7.55 -2.18
N ILE A 137 3.50 6.64 -1.25
CA ILE A 137 2.56 5.55 -1.50
C ILE A 137 1.16 6.10 -1.81
N ALA A 138 0.67 7.04 -1.01
CA ALA A 138 -0.63 7.67 -1.24
C ALA A 138 -0.69 8.40 -2.60
N LYS A 139 0.43 8.99 -3.04
CA LYS A 139 0.52 9.64 -4.35
C LYS A 139 0.44 8.64 -5.50
N ILE A 140 1.13 7.50 -5.41
CA ILE A 140 1.09 6.45 -6.44
C ILE A 140 -0.36 6.00 -6.69
N GLU A 141 -1.14 5.83 -5.64
CA GLU A 141 -2.54 5.42 -5.79
C GLU A 141 -3.44 6.49 -6.38
N GLN A 142 -3.24 7.75 -6.00
CA GLN A 142 -3.97 8.85 -6.63
C GLN A 142 -3.68 8.93 -8.12
N ASP A 143 -2.45 8.61 -8.52
CA ASP A 143 -2.07 8.57 -9.92
C ASP A 143 -2.68 7.34 -10.62
N ASP A 144 -2.76 6.17 -9.97
CA ASP A 144 -3.45 4.99 -10.48
C ASP A 144 -4.97 5.23 -10.64
N GLU A 145 -5.63 5.85 -9.67
CA GLU A 145 -7.06 6.20 -9.76
C GLU A 145 -7.35 7.18 -10.91
N LYS A 146 -6.44 8.14 -11.15
CA LYS A 146 -6.52 9.04 -12.31
C LYS A 146 -6.37 8.28 -13.61
N LEU A 147 -5.42 7.35 -13.69
CA LEU A 147 -5.21 6.53 -14.89
C LEU A 147 -6.45 5.71 -15.25
N ASP A 148 -7.13 5.12 -14.26
CA ASP A 148 -8.36 4.36 -14.50
C ASP A 148 -9.53 5.26 -14.93
N LEU A 149 -9.65 6.46 -14.35
CA LEU A 149 -10.63 7.45 -14.78
C LEU A 149 -10.37 7.90 -16.22
N ASP A 150 -9.12 8.16 -16.57
CA ASP A 150 -8.73 8.60 -17.92
C ASP A 150 -8.94 7.50 -18.95
N ARG A 151 -8.66 6.24 -18.61
CA ARG A 151 -9.00 5.07 -19.45
C ARG A 151 -10.51 4.98 -19.69
N SER A 152 -11.31 5.15 -18.64
CA SER A 152 -12.77 5.10 -18.74
C SER A 152 -13.31 6.22 -19.64
N LYS A 153 -12.80 7.46 -19.48
CA LYS A 153 -13.14 8.59 -20.36
C LYS A 153 -12.75 8.31 -21.80
N HIS A 154 -11.54 7.79 -22.03
CA HIS A 154 -11.10 7.47 -23.38
C HIS A 154 -12.00 6.42 -24.06
N GLY A 155 -12.46 5.42 -23.31
CA GLY A 155 -13.45 4.45 -23.80
C GLY A 155 -14.77 5.12 -24.23
N LEU A 156 -15.31 6.00 -23.38
CA LEU A 156 -16.53 6.75 -23.69
C LEU A 156 -16.36 7.66 -24.92
N ASP A 157 -15.21 8.33 -25.05
CA ASP A 157 -14.90 9.18 -26.20
C ASP A 157 -14.81 8.38 -27.50
N GLN A 158 -14.24 7.17 -27.45
CA GLN A 158 -14.21 6.26 -28.60
C GLN A 158 -15.62 5.79 -29.01
N GLU A 159 -16.47 5.43 -28.03
CA GLU A 159 -17.86 5.05 -28.29
C GLU A 159 -18.66 6.21 -28.88
N LYS A 160 -18.50 7.41 -28.32
CA LYS A 160 -19.13 8.62 -28.83
C LYS A 160 -18.68 8.93 -30.25
N LEU A 161 -17.38 8.84 -30.55
CA LEU A 161 -16.85 9.04 -31.90
C LEU A 161 -17.42 8.00 -32.88
N ALA A 162 -17.57 6.74 -32.45
CA ALA A 162 -18.18 5.70 -33.28
C ALA A 162 -19.66 5.98 -33.56
N LEU A 163 -20.41 6.44 -32.56
CA LEU A 163 -21.81 6.86 -32.72
C LEU A 163 -21.94 8.08 -33.62
N ASP A 164 -21.11 9.11 -33.42
CA ASP A 164 -21.10 10.32 -34.24
C ASP A 164 -20.76 10.00 -35.71
N LYS A 165 -19.82 9.08 -35.97
CA LYS A 165 -19.54 8.58 -37.33
C LYS A 165 -20.73 7.88 -37.95
N LYS A 166 -21.40 7.00 -37.22
CA LYS A 166 -22.61 6.30 -37.70
C LYS A 166 -23.75 7.28 -37.98
N ARG A 167 -23.93 8.27 -37.09
CA ARG A 167 -24.94 9.33 -37.26
C ARG A 167 -24.64 10.14 -38.51
N PHE A 168 -23.41 10.64 -38.65
CA PHE A 168 -22.99 11.39 -39.82
C PHE A 168 -23.18 10.61 -41.13
N GLN A 169 -22.78 9.33 -41.18
CA GLN A 169 -22.98 8.48 -42.35
C GLN A 169 -24.46 8.34 -42.73
N ARG A 170 -25.32 8.15 -41.73
CA ARG A 170 -26.77 8.04 -41.95
C ARG A 170 -27.38 9.37 -42.41
N GLU A 171 -27.09 10.45 -41.72
CA GLU A 171 -27.57 11.80 -42.06
C GLU A 171 -27.11 12.19 -43.47
N THR A 172 -25.86 11.87 -43.85
CA THR A 172 -25.36 12.12 -45.21
C THR A 172 -26.17 11.35 -46.26
N ALA A 173 -26.48 10.08 -46.01
CA ALA A 173 -27.30 9.28 -46.94
C ALA A 173 -28.75 9.80 -47.02
N GLU A 174 -29.33 10.21 -45.89
CA GLU A 174 -30.66 10.81 -45.83
C GLU A 174 -30.71 12.14 -46.62
N LEU A 175 -29.73 13.02 -46.40
CA LEU A 175 -29.59 14.28 -47.15
C LEU A 175 -29.37 14.04 -48.63
N PHE A 176 -28.58 13.05 -49.02
CA PHE A 176 -28.41 12.69 -50.43
C PHE A 176 -29.75 12.30 -51.07
N ILE A 177 -30.54 11.47 -50.39
CA ILE A 177 -31.88 11.07 -50.87
C ILE A 177 -32.79 12.29 -50.98
N GLU A 178 -32.75 13.19 -50.01
CA GLU A 178 -33.57 14.42 -50.01
C GLU A 178 -33.16 15.36 -51.16
N PHE A 179 -31.89 15.74 -51.23
CA PHE A 179 -31.40 16.69 -52.23
C PHE A 179 -31.36 16.13 -53.64
N SER A 180 -31.29 14.80 -53.81
CA SER A 180 -31.46 14.16 -55.12
C SER A 180 -32.86 14.37 -55.70
N LYS A 181 -33.83 14.90 -54.95
CA LYS A 181 -35.15 15.27 -55.45
C LYS A 181 -35.26 16.74 -55.86
N ASP A 182 -34.28 17.57 -55.51
CA ASP A 182 -34.23 18.99 -55.91
C ASP A 182 -33.67 19.10 -57.34
N GLU A 183 -34.48 19.61 -58.26
CA GLU A 183 -34.12 19.73 -59.67
C GLU A 183 -32.95 20.70 -59.90
N LYS A 184 -32.88 21.80 -59.16
CA LYS A 184 -31.80 22.78 -59.30
C LYS A 184 -30.49 22.23 -58.75
N ALA A 185 -30.53 21.45 -57.67
CA ALA A 185 -29.37 20.73 -57.17
C ALA A 185 -28.84 19.71 -58.20
N LYS A 186 -29.74 18.98 -58.90
CA LYS A 186 -29.34 18.08 -60.00
C LYS A 186 -28.66 18.82 -61.13
N GLU A 187 -29.25 19.91 -61.62
CA GLU A 187 -28.69 20.74 -62.70
C GLU A 187 -27.26 21.19 -62.37
N ILE A 188 -27.04 21.71 -61.16
CA ILE A 188 -25.71 22.14 -60.71
C ILE A 188 -24.74 20.95 -60.65
N ALA A 189 -25.16 19.82 -60.08
CA ALA A 189 -24.33 18.62 -59.93
C ALA A 189 -23.88 18.03 -61.30
N THR A 190 -24.79 18.04 -62.29
CA THR A 190 -24.53 17.49 -63.63
C THR A 190 -23.96 18.49 -64.63
N SER A 191 -23.76 19.75 -64.23
CA SER A 191 -23.19 20.80 -65.09
C SER A 191 -21.74 20.50 -65.53
N ASP A 192 -21.22 21.27 -66.49
CA ASP A 192 -19.81 21.15 -66.94
C ASP A 192 -18.82 21.96 -66.08
N MET A 193 -19.28 22.51 -64.95
CA MET A 193 -18.46 23.30 -64.05
C MET A 193 -17.34 22.46 -63.40
N ALA A 194 -16.24 23.12 -63.01
CA ALA A 194 -15.20 22.48 -62.22
C ALA A 194 -15.73 21.99 -60.86
N ALA A 195 -15.14 20.93 -60.31
CA ALA A 195 -15.62 20.26 -59.09
C ALA A 195 -15.80 21.21 -57.89
N ASP A 196 -14.81 22.07 -57.62
CA ASP A 196 -14.87 23.03 -56.50
C ASP A 196 -15.97 24.08 -56.73
N THR A 197 -16.18 24.50 -57.98
CA THR A 197 -17.23 25.46 -58.33
C THR A 197 -18.62 24.86 -58.20
N LYS A 198 -18.78 23.56 -58.52
CA LYS A 198 -20.02 22.82 -58.25
C LYS A 198 -20.28 22.71 -56.76
N LEU A 199 -19.25 22.38 -55.98
CA LEU A 199 -19.35 22.23 -54.52
C LEU A 199 -19.83 23.55 -53.89
N GLU A 200 -19.24 24.67 -54.29
CA GLU A 200 -19.61 26.00 -53.79
C GLU A 200 -21.03 26.41 -54.20
N ALA A 201 -21.43 26.14 -55.45
CA ALA A 201 -22.77 26.46 -55.94
C ALA A 201 -23.86 25.60 -55.29
N LEU A 202 -23.60 24.29 -55.11
CA LEU A 202 -24.48 23.37 -54.39
C LEU A 202 -24.59 23.77 -52.92
N GLY A 203 -23.47 24.07 -52.30
CA GLY A 203 -23.39 24.51 -50.92
C GLY A 203 -24.27 25.72 -50.64
N LYS A 204 -24.11 26.79 -51.43
CA LYS A 204 -24.95 28.00 -51.33
C LYS A 204 -26.42 27.74 -51.62
N HIS A 205 -26.74 26.88 -52.59
CA HIS A 205 -28.13 26.55 -52.92
C HIS A 205 -28.82 25.76 -51.80
N LEU A 206 -28.13 24.79 -51.20
CA LEU A 206 -28.70 23.86 -50.21
C LEU A 206 -28.63 24.38 -48.77
N PHE A 207 -27.59 25.14 -48.41
CA PHE A 207 -27.34 25.57 -47.02
C PHE A 207 -27.31 27.10 -46.83
N GLY A 208 -27.43 27.88 -47.91
CA GLY A 208 -27.48 29.33 -47.85
C GLY A 208 -26.21 29.95 -47.25
N ASP A 209 -26.38 30.98 -46.41
CA ASP A 209 -25.28 31.73 -45.79
C ASP A 209 -24.45 30.93 -44.77
N ALA A 210 -24.86 29.71 -44.45
CA ALA A 210 -24.17 28.82 -43.51
C ALA A 210 -23.14 27.87 -44.17
N TRP A 211 -22.98 27.93 -45.49
CA TRP A 211 -21.98 27.21 -46.29
C TRP A 211 -20.64 27.96 -46.36
#